data_AF-A0A7X6QBC6-F1
#
_entry.id   AF-A0A7X6QBC6-F1
#
_cell.length_a   1.000
_cell.length_b   1.000
_cell.length_c   1.000
_cell.angle_alpha   90.00
_cell.angle_beta   90.00
_cell.angle_gamma   90.00
#
_symmetry.space_group_name_H-M   'P 1'
#
loop_
_entity.id
_entity.type
_entity.pdbx_description
1 polymer ?
#
loop_
_entity_poly.entity_id
_entity_poly.type
_entity_poly.pdbx_seq_one_letter_code
_entity_poly.pdbx_strand_id
1 'polypeptide(L)'
;MEVRIDTSWKQRLQSEFGKPYFKELTDFVRLEYGRTAIYPPARLIFNAFDLCPFDKVEVVIIGQDPYHDYGQAHGLCFSVVDGVPFPPSLRNIFKEISNDLGKPVPASGDLTRWARQGVLLLNATLTVRAGMAGSHQGKGWEVFTDAVISRLNSEREGLVFILWGGY
;
A
#
# COMPACT_ATOMS: atom_id res chain seq x y z
N MET A 1 -15.82 -8.74 -3.96
CA MET A 1 -14.60 -9.00 -3.15
C MET A 1 -14.97 -8.79 -1.69
N GLU A 2 -14.58 -9.67 -0.76
CA GLU A 2 -14.77 -9.39 0.68
C GLU A 2 -13.56 -8.59 1.18
N VAL A 3 -13.77 -7.36 1.65
CA VAL A 3 -12.71 -6.51 2.19
C VAL A 3 -12.45 -6.91 3.65
N ARG A 4 -11.28 -7.48 3.90
CA ARG A 4 -10.80 -7.82 5.25
C ARG A 4 -9.72 -6.80 5.60
N ILE A 5 -10.03 -5.97 6.58
CA ILE A 5 -9.17 -4.94 7.15
C ILE A 5 -9.44 -4.86 8.66
N ASP A 6 -8.50 -4.29 9.40
CA ASP A 6 -8.68 -3.98 10.82
C ASP A 6 -10.01 -3.25 11.09
N THR A 7 -10.61 -3.55 12.24
CA THR A 7 -11.95 -3.05 12.58
C THR A 7 -12.01 -1.54 12.68
N SER A 8 -10.93 -0.88 13.11
CA SER A 8 -10.85 0.58 13.17
C SER A 8 -11.02 1.18 11.77
N TRP A 9 -10.27 0.68 10.78
CA TRP A 9 -10.41 1.09 9.38
C TRP A 9 -11.78 0.77 8.80
N LYS A 10 -12.30 -0.43 9.05
CA LYS A 10 -13.61 -0.86 8.54
C LYS A 10 -14.73 0.10 8.96
N GLN A 11 -14.70 0.60 10.19
CA GLN A 11 -15.68 1.57 10.68
C GLN A 11 -15.61 2.91 9.92
N ARG A 12 -14.41 3.42 9.61
CA ARG A 12 -14.24 4.72 8.95
C ARG A 12 -14.45 4.67 7.42
N LEU A 13 -14.20 3.52 6.81
CA LEU A 13 -14.25 3.32 5.36
C LEU A 13 -15.52 2.59 4.89
N GLN A 14 -16.43 2.22 5.80
CA GLN A 14 -17.63 1.46 5.45
C GLN A 14 -18.46 2.12 4.34
N SER A 15 -18.54 3.46 4.36
CA SER A 15 -19.25 4.24 3.34
C SER A 15 -18.64 4.08 1.95
N GLU A 16 -17.31 3.93 1.84
CA GLU A 16 -16.63 3.76 0.55
C GLU A 16 -17.01 2.44 -0.10
N PHE A 17 -17.11 1.36 0.69
CA PHE A 17 -17.42 0.03 0.16
C PHE A 17 -18.83 -0.09 -0.44
N GLY A 18 -19.74 0.82 -0.09
CA GLY A 18 -21.09 0.89 -0.65
C GLY A 18 -21.20 1.77 -1.91
N LYS A 19 -20.17 2.53 -2.27
CA LYS A 19 -20.24 3.47 -3.40
C LYS A 19 -20.15 2.74 -4.75
N PRO A 20 -20.79 3.27 -5.81
CA PRO A 20 -20.75 2.67 -7.15
C PRO A 20 -19.33 2.42 -7.68
N TYR A 21 -18.42 3.39 -7.52
CA TYR A 21 -17.04 3.27 -7.98
C TYR A 21 -16.32 2.06 -7.34
N PHE A 22 -16.57 1.80 -6.06
CA PHE A 22 -15.89 0.71 -5.35
C PHE A 22 -16.41 -0.63 -5.82
N LYS A 23 -17.71 -0.74 -6.12
CA LYS A 23 -18.29 -1.93 -6.73
C LYS A 23 -17.65 -2.22 -8.09
N GLU A 24 -17.61 -1.23 -8.98
CA GLU A 24 -16.97 -1.32 -10.30
C GLU A 24 -15.50 -1.72 -10.20
N LEU A 25 -14.75 -1.09 -9.29
CA LEU A 25 -13.38 -1.44 -8.96
C LEU A 25 -13.26 -2.91 -8.53
N THR A 26 -14.09 -3.37 -7.60
CA THR A 26 -14.00 -4.76 -7.10
C THR A 26 -14.36 -5.80 -8.16
N ASP A 27 -15.30 -5.48 -9.06
CA ASP A 27 -15.68 -6.35 -10.18
C ASP A 27 -14.55 -6.41 -11.22
N PHE A 28 -13.95 -5.27 -11.56
CA PHE A 28 -12.76 -5.19 -12.41
C PHE A 28 -11.61 -6.01 -11.83
N VAL A 29 -11.25 -5.79 -10.56
CA VAL A 29 -10.14 -6.50 -9.90
C VAL A 29 -10.42 -7.99 -9.86
N ARG A 30 -11.64 -8.42 -9.50
CA ARG A 30 -12.02 -9.84 -9.49
C ARG A 30 -11.86 -10.50 -10.86
N LEU A 31 -12.23 -9.79 -11.93
CA LEU A 31 -12.09 -10.28 -13.29
C LEU A 31 -10.62 -10.42 -13.69
N GLU A 32 -9.78 -9.45 -13.33
CA GLU A 32 -8.35 -9.44 -13.63
C GLU A 32 -7.62 -10.62 -12.97
N TYR A 33 -7.87 -10.88 -11.67
CA TYR A 33 -7.31 -12.06 -10.97
C TYR A 33 -7.77 -13.40 -11.57
N GLY A 34 -8.93 -13.43 -12.23
CA GLY A 34 -9.44 -14.63 -12.90
C GLY A 34 -8.83 -14.88 -14.28
N ARG A 35 -8.10 -13.91 -14.84
CA ARG A 35 -7.60 -13.95 -16.23
C ARG A 35 -6.09 -13.86 -16.35
N THR A 36 -5.45 -13.11 -15.47
CA THR A 36 -4.01 -12.81 -15.57
C THR A 36 -3.36 -12.84 -14.19
N ALA A 37 -2.02 -12.89 -14.16
CA ALA A 37 -1.29 -12.74 -12.91
C ALA A 37 -1.36 -11.28 -12.44
N ILE A 38 -1.98 -11.07 -11.27
CA ILE A 38 -2.11 -9.78 -10.60
C ILE A 38 -1.36 -9.83 -9.26
N TYR A 39 -0.70 -8.73 -8.92
CA TYR A 39 0.00 -8.55 -7.65
C TYR A 39 -0.58 -7.39 -6.84
N PRO A 40 -0.49 -7.42 -5.50
CA PRO A 40 -0.03 -8.58 -4.68
C PRO A 40 -1.02 -9.75 -4.75
N PRO A 41 -0.79 -10.91 -4.11
CA PRO A 41 -1.85 -11.92 -3.95
C PRO A 41 -3.11 -11.32 -3.33
N ALA A 42 -4.31 -11.72 -3.78
CA ALA A 42 -5.57 -11.04 -3.42
C ALA A 42 -5.81 -10.86 -1.91
N ARG A 43 -5.36 -11.81 -1.08
CA ARG A 43 -5.47 -11.74 0.39
C ARG A 43 -4.60 -10.64 1.03
N LEU A 44 -3.65 -10.08 0.29
CA LEU A 44 -2.67 -9.08 0.73
C LEU A 44 -2.95 -7.69 0.15
N ILE A 45 -4.01 -7.50 -0.65
CA ILE A 45 -4.34 -6.18 -1.24
C ILE A 45 -4.44 -5.09 -0.16
N PHE A 46 -5.02 -5.44 0.99
CA PHE A 46 -5.24 -4.51 2.10
C PHE A 46 -4.29 -4.72 3.29
N ASN A 47 -3.15 -5.39 3.09
CA ASN A 47 -2.23 -5.75 4.19
C ASN A 47 -1.75 -4.54 5.01
N ALA A 48 -1.55 -3.38 4.38
CA ALA A 48 -1.20 -2.14 5.07
C ALA A 48 -2.21 -1.74 6.16
N PHE A 49 -3.50 -1.96 5.92
CA PHE A 49 -4.59 -1.62 6.85
C PHE A 49 -4.70 -2.61 8.01
N ASP A 50 -4.36 -3.88 7.78
CA ASP A 50 -4.30 -4.89 8.84
C ASP A 50 -3.09 -4.70 9.76
N LEU A 51 -1.94 -4.33 9.19
CA LEU A 51 -0.70 -4.16 9.95
C LEU A 51 -0.61 -2.83 10.70
N CYS A 52 -1.32 -1.80 10.23
CA CYS A 52 -1.32 -0.46 10.80
C CYS A 52 -2.78 0.01 11.04
N PRO A 53 -3.39 -0.30 12.21
CA PRO A 53 -4.73 0.15 12.54
C PRO A 53 -4.88 1.68 12.46
N PHE A 54 -6.08 2.17 12.12
CA PHE A 54 -6.38 3.60 11.95
C PHE A 54 -5.90 4.43 13.13
N ASP A 55 -6.18 3.93 14.34
CA ASP A 55 -5.90 4.65 15.57
C ASP A 55 -4.41 4.62 15.98
N LYS A 56 -3.58 3.89 15.23
CA LYS A 56 -2.13 3.73 15.42
C LYS A 56 -1.30 4.39 14.34
N VAL A 57 -1.92 4.97 13.30
CA VAL A 57 -1.18 5.69 12.27
C VAL A 57 -0.49 6.91 12.89
N GLU A 58 0.80 7.03 12.63
CA GLU A 58 1.67 8.15 13.01
C GLU A 58 2.34 8.77 11.77
N VAL A 59 2.77 7.92 10.82
CA VAL A 59 3.40 8.32 9.57
C VAL A 59 2.67 7.69 8.40
N VAL A 60 2.50 8.41 7.31
CA VAL A 60 1.96 7.91 6.04
C VAL A 60 3.02 8.06 4.96
N ILE A 61 3.40 6.95 4.33
CA ILE A 61 4.30 6.94 3.17
C ILE A 61 3.48 6.49 1.96
N ILE A 62 3.50 7.29 0.90
CA ILE A 62 2.72 7.04 -0.31
C ILE A 62 3.64 6.57 -1.44
N GLY A 63 3.35 5.39 -1.98
CA GLY A 63 3.89 4.88 -3.23
C GLY A 63 2.85 4.96 -4.36
N GLN A 64 3.26 4.59 -5.57
CA GLN A 64 2.45 4.74 -6.77
C GLN A 64 1.57 3.51 -7.02
N ASP A 65 2.20 2.38 -7.34
CA ASP A 65 1.57 1.08 -7.56
C ASP A 65 2.43 -0.04 -6.94
N PRO A 66 1.88 -1.25 -6.73
CA PRO A 66 2.65 -2.36 -6.21
C PRO A 66 3.78 -2.75 -7.18
N TYR A 67 4.81 -3.40 -6.66
CA TYR A 67 5.79 -4.06 -7.51
C TYR A 67 5.12 -5.10 -8.42
N HIS A 68 5.51 -5.09 -9.70
CA HIS A 68 4.86 -5.89 -10.74
C HIS A 68 5.59 -7.20 -11.08
N ASP A 69 6.69 -7.54 -10.41
CA ASP A 69 7.36 -8.83 -10.62
C ASP A 69 6.93 -9.86 -9.56
N TYR A 70 7.04 -11.13 -9.95
CA TYR A 70 6.63 -12.26 -9.13
C TYR A 70 7.32 -12.26 -7.77
N GLY A 71 6.53 -12.42 -6.70
CA GLY A 71 7.03 -12.57 -5.33
C GLY A 71 7.50 -11.27 -4.66
N GLN A 72 7.41 -10.12 -5.33
CA GLN A 72 7.85 -8.84 -4.74
C GLN A 72 6.78 -8.22 -3.85
N ALA A 73 5.62 -7.88 -4.41
CA ALA A 73 4.59 -7.12 -3.70
C ALA A 73 3.82 -7.98 -2.70
N HIS A 74 3.64 -7.44 -1.49
CA HIS A 74 2.88 -8.06 -0.42
C HIS A 74 1.93 -7.08 0.30
N GLY A 75 1.52 -6.02 -0.41
CA GLY A 75 0.51 -5.07 0.07
C GLY A 75 1.02 -3.89 0.89
N LEU A 76 2.34 -3.66 0.87
CA LEU A 76 3.01 -2.52 1.50
C LEU A 76 3.83 -1.79 0.43
N CYS A 77 3.69 -0.46 0.32
CA CYS A 77 4.50 0.31 -0.63
C CYS A 77 6.00 0.19 -0.30
N PHE A 78 6.84 0.19 -1.34
CA PHE A 78 8.30 0.03 -1.27
C PHE A 78 8.85 -1.27 -0.65
N SER A 79 8.02 -2.06 0.02
CA SER A 79 8.45 -3.29 0.68
C SER A 79 8.46 -4.49 -0.25
N VAL A 80 9.43 -5.38 -0.05
CA VAL A 80 9.49 -6.70 -0.69
C VAL A 80 9.60 -7.81 0.35
N VAL A 81 9.20 -9.03 -0.03
CA VAL A 81 9.31 -10.22 0.81
C VAL A 81 10.79 -10.59 1.05
N ASP A 82 11.09 -11.23 2.17
CA ASP A 82 12.44 -11.72 2.47
C ASP A 82 13.00 -12.63 1.37
N GLY A 83 14.30 -12.48 1.10
CA GLY A 83 15.00 -13.22 0.03
C GLY A 83 14.89 -12.59 -1.36
N VAL A 84 14.02 -11.59 -1.55
CA VAL A 84 13.92 -10.83 -2.80
C VAL A 84 15.01 -9.74 -2.85
N PRO A 85 15.77 -9.62 -3.95
CA PRO A 85 16.72 -8.53 -4.12
C PRO A 85 16.03 -7.17 -4.02
N PHE A 86 16.67 -6.21 -3.35
CA PHE A 86 16.07 -4.89 -3.16
C PHE A 86 15.82 -4.20 -4.51
N PRO A 87 14.58 -3.76 -4.78
CA PRO A 87 14.30 -2.92 -5.94
C PRO A 87 15.09 -1.60 -5.86
N PRO A 88 15.34 -0.92 -6.98
CA PRO A 88 16.13 0.32 -6.99
C PRO A 88 15.62 1.38 -6.01
N SER A 89 14.30 1.58 -5.93
CA SER A 89 13.69 2.54 -5.00
C SER A 89 13.98 2.20 -3.53
N LEU A 90 13.86 0.92 -3.13
CA LEU A 90 14.14 0.49 -1.76
C LEU A 90 15.64 0.60 -1.41
N ARG A 91 16.53 0.31 -2.38
CA ARG A 91 17.97 0.56 -2.19
C ARG A 91 18.26 2.03 -1.92
N ASN A 92 17.61 2.94 -2.64
CA ASN A 92 17.77 4.38 -2.42
C ASN A 92 17.24 4.80 -1.04
N ILE A 93 16.10 4.27 -0.61
CA ILE A 93 15.55 4.51 0.74
C ILE A 93 16.56 4.06 1.82
N PHE A 94 17.11 2.85 1.72
CA PHE A 94 18.09 2.38 2.70
C PHE A 94 19.43 3.12 2.64
N LYS A 95 19.86 3.56 1.45
CA LYS A 95 21.04 4.42 1.31
C LYS A 95 20.83 5.76 2.01
N GLU A 96 19.65 6.36 1.85
CA GLU A 96 19.32 7.62 2.50
C GLU A 96 19.27 7.46 4.03
N ILE A 97 18.60 6.42 4.53
CA ILE A 97 18.58 6.10 5.96
C ILE A 97 20.00 5.90 6.52
N SER A 98 20.88 5.23 5.76
CA SER A 98 22.27 5.04 6.16
C SER A 98 23.05 6.35 6.21
N ASN A 99 22.81 7.26 5.26
CA ASN A 99 23.49 8.55 5.21
C ASN A 99 23.01 9.50 6.31
N ASP A 100 21.70 9.53 6.55
CA ASP A 100 21.05 10.42 7.51
C ASP A 100 21.28 9.96 8.96
N LEU A 101 21.05 8.67 9.23
CA LEU A 101 21.04 8.14 10.61
C LEU A 101 22.28 7.31 10.97
N GLY A 102 23.22 7.11 10.03
CA GLY A 102 24.39 6.25 10.24
C GLY A 102 24.05 4.78 10.49
N LYS A 103 22.85 4.33 10.11
CA LYS A 103 22.38 2.96 10.34
C LYS A 103 22.83 2.03 9.22
N PRO A 104 23.19 0.76 9.53
CA PRO A 104 23.53 -0.20 8.48
C PRO A 104 22.31 -0.52 7.62
N VAL A 105 22.55 -0.81 6.33
CA VAL A 105 21.52 -1.31 5.43
C VAL A 105 21.00 -2.66 5.97
N PRO A 106 19.67 -2.81 6.16
CA PRO A 106 19.10 -4.07 6.63
C PRO A 106 19.34 -5.21 5.65
N ALA A 107 19.41 -6.45 6.14
CA ALA A 107 19.46 -7.64 5.28
C ALA A 107 18.10 -7.97 4.62
N SER A 108 17.00 -7.46 5.20
CA SER A 108 15.62 -7.70 4.78
C SER A 108 14.99 -6.45 4.15
N GLY A 109 14.29 -6.65 3.04
CA GLY A 109 13.47 -5.63 2.37
C GLY A 109 12.03 -5.57 2.88
N ASP A 110 11.68 -6.40 3.86
CA ASP A 110 10.36 -6.43 4.46
C ASP A 110 10.22 -5.29 5.49
N LEU A 111 9.31 -4.36 5.19
CA LEU A 111 9.02 -3.16 5.96
C LEU A 111 7.82 -3.36 6.91
N THR A 112 7.33 -4.60 7.09
CA THR A 112 6.30 -4.95 8.08
C THR A 112 6.64 -4.43 9.48
N ARG A 113 7.94 -4.39 9.82
CA ARG A 113 8.44 -3.81 11.08
C ARG A 113 8.10 -2.33 11.26
N TRP A 114 8.02 -1.56 10.18
CA TRP A 114 7.59 -0.15 10.21
C TRP A 114 6.07 -0.05 10.29
N ALA A 115 5.35 -0.87 9.53
CA ALA A 115 3.89 -0.90 9.57
C ALA A 115 3.33 -1.13 10.98
N ARG A 116 3.92 -2.09 11.71
CA ARG A 116 3.56 -2.39 13.11
C ARG A 116 3.87 -1.27 14.11
N GLN A 117 4.68 -0.28 13.71
CA GLN A 117 5.04 0.89 14.52
C GLN A 117 4.25 2.15 14.12
N GLY A 118 3.17 2.01 13.33
CA GLY A 118 2.34 3.15 12.96
C GLY A 118 2.70 3.81 11.63
N VAL A 119 3.58 3.21 10.83
CA VAL A 119 3.89 3.69 9.48
C VAL A 119 2.93 3.06 8.46
N LEU A 120 1.93 3.80 8.02
CA LEU A 120 1.03 3.36 6.95
C LEU A 120 1.77 3.40 5.60
N LEU A 121 2.12 2.22 5.06
CA LEU A 121 2.80 2.04 3.78
C LEU A 121 1.78 1.83 2.65
N LEU A 122 1.20 2.93 2.16
CA LEU A 122 0.09 2.93 1.20
C LEU A 122 0.59 3.16 -0.23
N ASN A 123 0.05 2.43 -1.21
CA ASN A 123 0.17 2.82 -2.62
C ASN A 123 -1.11 3.52 -3.07
N ALA A 124 -1.03 4.42 -4.04
CA ALA A 124 -2.21 5.06 -4.65
C ALA A 124 -3.07 4.07 -5.45
N THR A 125 -2.44 3.08 -6.08
CA THR A 125 -3.15 1.91 -6.61
C THR A 125 -2.76 0.66 -5.82
N LEU A 126 -3.71 -0.23 -5.52
CA LEU A 126 -3.46 -1.38 -4.63
C LEU A 126 -3.25 -2.70 -5.36
N THR A 127 -3.40 -2.73 -6.68
CA THR A 127 -3.14 -3.90 -7.51
C THR A 127 -2.47 -3.52 -8.83
N VAL A 128 -1.74 -4.44 -9.42
CA VAL A 128 -1.05 -4.28 -10.71
C VAL A 128 -1.00 -5.60 -11.46
N ARG A 129 -1.02 -5.57 -12.79
CA ARG A 129 -0.76 -6.75 -13.62
C ARG A 129 0.74 -7.06 -13.69
N ALA A 130 1.08 -8.35 -13.69
CA ALA A 130 2.46 -8.81 -13.78
C ALA A 130 3.18 -8.21 -14.99
N GLY A 131 4.37 -7.62 -14.75
CA GLY A 131 5.20 -6.99 -15.77
C GLY A 131 4.63 -5.70 -16.40
N MET A 132 3.52 -5.16 -15.89
CA MET A 132 2.86 -3.98 -16.45
C MET A 132 2.60 -2.92 -15.38
N ALA A 133 3.63 -2.13 -15.07
CA ALA A 133 3.53 -0.98 -14.17
C ALA A 133 2.35 -0.07 -14.55
N GLY A 134 1.61 0.43 -13.55
CA GLY A 134 0.48 1.35 -13.74
C GLY A 134 -0.74 0.77 -14.46
N SER A 135 -0.78 -0.54 -14.72
CA SER A 135 -1.87 -1.17 -15.50
C SER A 135 -3.27 -1.03 -14.89
N HIS A 136 -3.38 -0.76 -13.59
CA HIS A 136 -4.65 -0.55 -12.89
C HIS A 136 -4.89 0.92 -12.49
N GLN A 137 -4.13 1.87 -13.03
CA GLN A 137 -4.39 3.29 -12.86
C GLN A 137 -5.75 3.69 -13.47
N GLY A 138 -6.44 4.63 -12.82
CA GLY A 138 -7.73 5.13 -13.23
C GLY A 138 -8.87 4.11 -13.13
N LYS A 139 -8.68 3.04 -12.34
CA LYS A 139 -9.70 1.99 -12.12
C LYS A 139 -10.50 2.18 -10.84
N GLY A 140 -10.23 3.25 -10.09
CA GLY A 140 -10.95 3.63 -8.89
C GLY A 140 -10.18 3.39 -7.59
N TRP A 141 -8.95 2.86 -7.65
CA TRP A 141 -8.12 2.75 -6.46
C TRP A 141 -7.75 4.11 -5.90
N GLU A 142 -7.43 5.06 -6.77
CA GLU A 142 -7.04 6.42 -6.39
C GLU A 142 -8.16 7.10 -5.61
N VAL A 143 -9.40 6.94 -6.04
CA VAL A 143 -10.59 7.44 -5.32
C VAL A 143 -10.70 6.83 -3.92
N PHE A 144 -10.40 5.53 -3.80
CA PHE A 144 -10.41 4.85 -2.51
C PHE A 144 -9.27 5.32 -1.59
N THR A 145 -8.05 5.43 -2.11
CA THR A 145 -6.88 5.86 -1.32
C THR A 145 -6.94 7.34 -0.96
N ASP A 146 -7.55 8.17 -1.79
CA ASP A 146 -7.86 9.57 -1.46
C ASP A 146 -8.85 9.65 -0.29
N ALA A 147 -9.87 8.78 -0.27
CA ALA A 147 -10.79 8.70 0.86
C ALA A 147 -10.09 8.26 2.15
N VAL A 148 -9.11 7.35 2.06
CA VAL A 148 -8.26 6.93 3.18
C VAL A 148 -7.46 8.12 3.74
N ILE A 149 -6.76 8.85 2.87
CA ILE A 149 -5.95 10.01 3.24
C ILE A 149 -6.83 11.12 3.81
N SER A 150 -7.96 11.42 3.17
CA SER A 150 -8.92 12.43 3.61
C SER A 150 -9.44 12.12 5.02
N ARG A 151 -9.78 10.86 5.28
CA ARG A 151 -10.25 10.40 6.59
C ARG A 151 -9.19 10.53 7.68
N LEU A 152 -7.94 10.17 7.39
CA LEU A 152 -6.82 10.40 8.30
C LEU A 152 -6.65 11.89 8.58
N ASN A 153 -6.63 12.72 7.54
CA ASN A 153 -6.46 14.17 7.68
C ASN A 153 -7.59 14.84 8.49
N SER A 154 -8.82 14.31 8.43
CA SER A 154 -9.95 14.88 9.17
C SER A 154 -10.12 14.39 10.60
N GLU A 155 -9.63 13.18 10.93
CA GLU A 155 -9.92 12.52 12.22
C GLU A 155 -8.68 12.19 13.04
N ARG A 156 -7.48 12.47 12.53
CA ARG A 156 -6.21 12.25 13.21
C ARG A 156 -5.39 13.53 13.21
N GLU A 157 -4.68 13.76 14.30
CA GLU A 157 -3.79 14.90 14.47
C GLU A 157 -2.34 14.43 14.61
N GLY A 158 -1.38 15.31 14.30
CA GLY A 158 0.04 15.03 14.48
C GLY A 158 0.63 14.00 13.49
N LEU A 159 -0.09 13.68 12.40
CA LEU A 159 0.40 12.76 11.38
C LEU A 159 1.51 13.40 10.53
N VAL A 160 2.53 12.61 10.19
CA VAL A 160 3.56 13.00 9.23
C VAL A 160 3.29 12.33 7.88
N PHE A 161 3.14 13.12 6.82
CA PHE A 161 3.01 12.61 5.45
C PHE A 161 4.35 12.72 4.72
N ILE A 162 4.87 11.60 4.22
CA ILE A 162 6.08 11.54 3.40
C ILE A 162 5.66 11.33 1.95
N LEU A 163 5.79 12.38 1.16
CA LEU A 163 5.38 12.43 -0.24
C LEU A 163 6.61 12.45 -1.14
N TRP A 164 6.92 11.31 -1.78
CA TRP A 164 8.08 11.17 -2.66
C TRP A 164 7.65 11.12 -4.12
N GLY A 165 8.01 12.16 -4.89
CA GLY A 165 7.70 12.28 -6.32
C GLY A 165 6.58 13.29 -6.60
N GLY A 166 6.26 13.46 -7.89
CA GLY A 166 5.21 14.37 -8.37
C GLY A 166 3.95 13.65 -8.83
N TYR A 167 3.68 12.46 -8.27
CA TYR A 167 2.49 11.68 -8.55
C TYR A 167 1.23 12.36 -8.00
#